data_AF-K7GCR5-F1
#
_entry.id   AF-K7GCR5-F1
#
_cell.length_a   1.000
_cell.length_b   1.000
_cell.length_c   1.000
_cell.angle_alpha   90.00
_cell.angle_beta   90.00
_cell.angle_gamma   90.00
#
_symmetry.space_group_name_H-M   'P 1'
#
loop_
_entity.id
_entity.type
_entity.pdbx_description
1 polymer ?
#
loop_
_entity_poly.entity_id
_entity_poly.type
_entity_poly.pdbx_seq_one_letter_code
_entity_poly.pdbx_strand_id
1 'polypeptide(L)'
;MASSRAPRLLREELLERSELLKKCKADVTLDPDTANAWLFLSADGKSVKAGDHPQDVPPNPKRFELAPCVLGAEGFTSGRHYWEVEVGEQREWAVGVALESVKRNELLDLKPEEGIWSRGCWWLRRDADGASDVSSQGCVKSGKIGVCLDYEEGWVGFYEDDHTTMMQASFNNENAFPFLYLGHGVSLTLSP
;
A
#
# COMPACT_ATOMS: atom_id res chain seq x y z
N MET A 1 18.30 -26.98 -5.86
CA MET A 1 17.02 -26.54 -5.25
C MET A 1 17.37 -25.63 -4.08
N ALA A 2 17.32 -24.32 -4.29
CA ALA A 2 17.61 -23.36 -3.24
C ALA A 2 16.47 -23.40 -2.22
N SER A 3 16.76 -23.89 -1.03
CA SER A 3 15.90 -23.74 0.13
C SER A 3 15.78 -22.24 0.42
N SER A 4 14.64 -21.65 0.09
CA SER A 4 14.25 -20.30 0.53
C SER A 4 14.07 -20.33 2.05
N ARG A 5 15.19 -20.22 2.75
CA ARG A 5 15.23 -20.08 4.20
C ARG A 5 15.00 -18.60 4.49
N ALA A 6 13.83 -18.27 5.03
CA ALA A 6 13.60 -16.96 5.61
C ALA A 6 14.79 -16.63 6.54
N PRO A 7 15.41 -15.44 6.46
CA PRO A 7 16.52 -15.09 7.33
C PRO A 7 16.14 -15.30 8.80
N ARG A 8 17.09 -15.85 9.55
CA ARG A 8 16.93 -16.35 10.92
C ARG A 8 16.37 -15.30 11.93
N LEU A 9 16.35 -14.03 11.54
CA LEU A 9 15.86 -12.87 12.30
C LEU A 9 14.34 -12.64 12.19
N LEU A 10 13.65 -13.22 11.18
CA LEU A 10 12.21 -13.01 10.96
C LEU A 10 11.30 -13.64 12.03
N ARG A 11 11.79 -14.51 12.92
CA ARG A 11 10.94 -15.17 13.95
C ARG A 11 11.12 -14.65 15.36
N GLU A 12 12.21 -13.94 15.67
CA GLU A 12 12.50 -13.49 17.05
C GLU A 12 12.30 -11.98 17.23
N GLU A 13 12.21 -11.18 16.15
CA GLU A 13 12.04 -9.72 16.21
C GLU A 13 10.85 -9.16 15.40
N LEU A 14 9.92 -10.00 14.96
CA LEU A 14 8.61 -9.50 14.50
C LEU A 14 7.95 -8.81 15.69
N LEU A 15 8.14 -7.50 15.79
CA LEU A 15 7.48 -6.69 16.80
C LEU A 15 5.98 -6.87 16.61
N GLU A 16 5.33 -7.22 17.71
CA GLU A 16 3.88 -7.25 17.76
C GLU A 16 3.32 -5.90 17.30
N ARG A 17 2.17 -5.93 16.64
CA ARG A 17 1.47 -4.74 16.16
C ARG A 17 1.37 -3.62 17.22
N SER A 18 1.11 -4.01 18.47
CA SER A 18 1.02 -3.06 19.59
C SER A 18 2.35 -2.39 19.97
N GLU A 19 3.49 -3.05 19.74
CA GLU A 19 4.82 -2.47 19.96
C GLU A 19 5.24 -1.56 18.81
N LEU A 20 4.91 -1.93 17.56
CA LEU A 20 5.11 -1.07 16.41
C LEU A 20 4.34 0.24 16.53
N LEU A 21 3.07 0.18 16.95
CA LEU A 21 2.25 1.35 17.23
C LEU A 21 2.84 2.27 18.30
N LYS A 22 3.58 1.74 19.27
CA LYS A 22 4.23 2.55 20.32
C LYS A 22 5.54 3.18 19.87
N LYS A 23 6.32 2.47 19.06
CA LYS A 23 7.73 2.82 18.80
C LYS A 23 7.98 3.45 17.43
N CYS A 24 7.17 3.08 16.44
CA CYS A 24 7.45 3.37 15.03
C CYS A 24 6.26 4.04 14.32
N LYS A 25 5.23 4.46 15.06
CA LYS A 25 4.04 5.04 14.46
C LYS A 25 4.36 6.32 13.69
N ALA A 26 3.97 6.34 12.42
CA ALA A 26 4.10 7.47 11.52
C ALA A 26 2.75 8.15 11.32
N ASP A 27 2.73 9.49 11.36
CA ASP A 27 1.54 10.30 11.12
C ASP A 27 1.36 10.56 9.61
N VAL A 28 0.84 9.58 8.88
CA VAL A 28 0.73 9.65 7.42
C VAL A 28 -0.45 10.53 6.99
N THR A 29 -0.22 11.43 6.04
CA THR A 29 -1.26 12.15 5.28
C THR A 29 -1.04 11.91 3.78
N LEU A 30 -2.09 12.04 2.98
CA LEU A 30 -2.06 11.80 1.53
C LEU A 30 -1.74 13.09 0.75
N ASP A 31 -0.95 12.95 -0.31
CA ASP A 31 -0.55 14.07 -1.17
C ASP A 31 -1.54 14.29 -2.32
N PRO A 32 -2.32 15.40 -2.33
CA PRO A 32 -3.24 15.71 -3.42
C PRO A 32 -2.55 15.96 -4.77
N ASP A 33 -1.26 16.29 -4.80
CA ASP A 33 -0.51 16.48 -6.04
C ASP A 33 -0.19 15.15 -6.74
N THR A 34 -0.14 14.06 -5.98
CA THR A 34 0.08 12.72 -6.53
C THR A 34 -1.23 12.02 -6.90
N ALA A 35 -2.34 12.43 -6.29
CA ALA A 35 -3.59 11.70 -6.33
C ALA A 35 -4.20 11.58 -7.73
N ASN A 36 -4.71 10.38 -8.00
CA ASN A 36 -5.76 10.08 -8.96
C ASN A 36 -6.68 11.27 -9.29
N ALA A 37 -6.88 11.73 -10.53
CA ALA A 37 -7.98 12.68 -10.80
C ALA A 37 -9.35 12.13 -10.34
N TRP A 38 -9.52 10.81 -10.30
CA TRP A 38 -10.71 10.11 -9.81
C TRP A 38 -10.74 9.92 -8.28
N LEU A 39 -9.70 10.34 -7.56
CA LEU A 39 -9.56 10.14 -6.12
C LEU A 39 -9.82 11.43 -5.34
N PHE A 40 -10.81 11.38 -4.46
CA PHE A 40 -11.24 12.49 -3.62
C PHE A 40 -10.65 12.30 -2.22
N LEU A 41 -9.79 13.23 -1.81
CA LEU A 41 -9.16 13.22 -0.50
C LEU A 41 -10.01 14.02 0.51
N SER A 42 -10.04 13.60 1.77
CA SER A 42 -10.58 14.41 2.85
C SER A 42 -9.70 15.63 3.12
N ALA A 43 -10.26 16.66 3.74
CA ALA A 43 -9.55 17.92 4.01
C ALA A 43 -8.34 17.75 4.95
N ASP A 44 -8.35 16.73 5.81
CA ASP A 44 -7.25 16.37 6.70
C ASP A 44 -6.22 15.43 6.05
N GLY A 45 -6.44 15.04 4.78
CA GLY A 45 -5.57 14.12 4.05
C GLY A 45 -5.53 12.69 4.60
N LYS A 46 -6.47 12.29 5.46
CA LYS A 46 -6.49 10.95 6.09
C LYS A 46 -7.32 9.94 5.32
N SER A 47 -8.33 10.37 4.59
CA SER A 47 -9.21 9.49 3.83
C SER A 47 -9.14 9.78 2.35
N VAL A 48 -9.35 8.73 1.55
CA VAL A 48 -9.46 8.83 0.10
C VAL A 48 -10.57 7.93 -0.39
N LYS A 49 -11.35 8.42 -1.36
CA LYS A 49 -12.42 7.68 -2.01
C LYS A 49 -12.30 7.78 -3.53
N ALA A 50 -12.48 6.66 -4.22
CA ALA A 50 -12.67 6.64 -5.66
C ALA A 50 -14.10 7.13 -6.00
N GLY A 51 -14.19 8.22 -6.77
CA GLY A 51 -15.46 8.77 -7.22
C GLY A 51 -15.91 8.23 -8.57
N ASP A 52 -17.14 8.58 -8.95
CA ASP A 52 -17.76 8.16 -10.21
C ASP A 52 -17.36 9.06 -11.41
N HIS A 53 -16.67 10.17 -11.16
CA HIS A 53 -16.24 11.15 -12.16
C HIS A 53 -14.87 11.72 -11.78
N PRO A 54 -14.03 12.12 -12.76
CA PRO A 54 -12.76 12.76 -12.48
C PRO A 54 -12.97 14.20 -11.99
N GLN A 55 -12.05 14.66 -11.14
CA GLN A 55 -11.93 16.06 -10.75
C GLN A 55 -11.27 16.86 -11.86
N ASP A 56 -11.68 18.12 -11.99
CA ASP A 56 -11.00 19.10 -12.83
C ASP A 56 -9.77 19.64 -12.08
N VAL A 57 -8.62 18.99 -12.30
CA VAL A 57 -7.34 19.32 -11.65
C VAL A 57 -6.29 19.65 -12.72
N PRO A 58 -5.38 20.60 -12.45
CA PRO A 58 -4.34 20.95 -13.40
C PRO A 58 -3.36 19.78 -13.63
N PRO A 59 -2.74 19.70 -14.82
CA PRO A 59 -1.66 18.76 -15.08
C PRO A 59 -0.53 18.92 -14.05
N ASN A 60 -0.09 17.81 -13.46
CA ASN A 60 1.02 17.78 -12.51
C ASN A 60 1.88 16.54 -12.78
N PRO A 61 3.20 16.65 -13.01
CA PRO A 61 4.06 15.50 -13.29
C PRO A 61 4.15 14.48 -12.14
N LYS A 62 3.79 14.87 -10.90
CA LYS A 62 3.71 13.95 -9.76
C LYS A 62 2.44 13.10 -9.75
N ARG A 63 1.41 13.53 -10.49
CA ARG A 63 0.07 12.93 -10.48
C ARG A 63 0.08 11.61 -11.23
N PHE A 64 -0.54 10.58 -10.65
CA PHE A 64 -0.86 9.38 -11.41
C PHE A 64 -1.92 9.69 -12.47
N GLU A 65 -1.65 9.40 -13.74
CA GLU A 65 -2.56 9.74 -14.83
C GLU A 65 -3.58 8.62 -15.09
N LEU A 66 -3.09 7.37 -15.14
CA LEU A 66 -3.93 6.22 -15.49
C LEU A 66 -4.30 5.32 -14.30
N ALA A 67 -3.39 5.17 -13.33
CA ALA A 67 -3.65 4.32 -12.17
C ALA A 67 -4.40 5.09 -11.06
N PRO A 68 -5.50 4.53 -10.49
CA PRO A 68 -6.25 5.18 -9.42
C PRO A 68 -5.56 4.99 -8.06
N CYS A 69 -4.40 5.63 -7.90
CA CYS A 69 -3.60 5.58 -6.70
C CYS A 69 -3.15 6.97 -6.22
N VAL A 70 -2.60 7.01 -5.01
CA VAL A 70 -2.13 8.21 -4.32
C VAL A 70 -0.97 7.83 -3.39
N LEU A 71 -0.02 8.75 -3.21
CA LEU A 71 1.07 8.61 -2.25
C LEU A 71 0.81 9.37 -0.95
N GLY A 72 1.52 8.99 0.10
CA GLY A 72 1.71 9.83 1.27
C GLY A 72 2.47 11.12 0.94
N ALA A 73 2.21 12.19 1.69
CA ALA A 73 2.88 13.48 1.56
C ALA A 73 4.34 13.44 2.00
N GLU A 74 4.65 12.59 2.97
CA GLU A 74 6.02 12.35 3.44
C GLU A 74 6.49 10.96 2.99
N GLY A 75 7.73 10.89 2.52
CA GLY A 75 8.42 9.64 2.23
C GLY A 75 9.56 9.43 3.22
N PHE A 76 10.05 8.19 3.27
CA PHE A 76 11.09 7.76 4.18
C PHE A 76 12.33 7.27 3.43
N THR A 77 13.51 7.69 3.90
CA THR A 77 14.83 7.26 3.39
C THR A 77 15.67 6.55 4.47
N SER A 78 15.10 6.32 5.64
CA SER A 78 15.75 5.70 6.80
C SER A 78 14.71 5.41 7.87
N GLY A 79 15.03 4.51 8.79
CA GLY A 79 14.25 4.14 9.96
C GLY A 79 13.16 3.12 9.69
N ARG A 80 12.49 2.75 10.79
CA ARG A 80 11.32 1.90 10.79
C ARG A 80 10.06 2.74 11.04
N HIS A 81 9.08 2.61 10.16
CA HIS A 81 7.84 3.38 10.16
C HIS A 81 6.63 2.46 10.09
N TYR A 82 5.58 2.80 10.82
CA TYR A 82 4.37 2.01 10.91
C TYR A 82 3.13 2.88 10.81
N TRP A 83 2.19 2.53 9.95
CA TRP A 83 0.88 3.17 9.88
C TRP A 83 -0.19 2.13 9.65
N GLU A 84 -1.44 2.49 9.89
CA GLU A 84 -2.56 1.59 9.70
C GLU A 84 -3.59 2.20 8.74
N VAL A 85 -4.17 1.34 7.92
CA VAL A 85 -5.23 1.71 6.97
C VAL A 85 -6.47 0.89 7.29
N GLU A 86 -7.58 1.59 7.51
CA GLU A 86 -8.90 0.99 7.60
C GLU A 86 -9.42 0.69 6.19
N VAL A 87 -9.79 -0.57 6.00
CA VAL A 87 -10.34 -1.10 4.76
C VAL A 87 -11.78 -1.56 5.02
N GLY A 88 -12.70 -1.18 4.14
CA GLY A 88 -14.09 -1.64 4.21
C GLY A 88 -14.32 -2.96 3.48
N GLU A 89 -15.58 -3.30 3.24
CA GLU A 89 -15.98 -4.52 2.52
C GLU A 89 -15.83 -4.42 0.99
N GLN A 90 -15.42 -3.26 0.50
CA GLN A 90 -15.21 -3.03 -0.91
C GLN A 90 -14.05 -3.89 -1.43
N ARG A 91 -14.16 -4.24 -2.71
CA ARG A 91 -13.23 -5.09 -3.43
C ARG A 91 -12.44 -4.22 -4.41
N GLU A 92 -11.23 -4.62 -4.74
CA GLU A 92 -10.27 -3.86 -5.58
C GLU A 92 -9.57 -2.70 -4.85
N TRP A 93 -8.71 -3.03 -3.90
CA TRP A 93 -7.85 -2.03 -3.24
C TRP A 93 -6.49 -2.62 -2.93
N ALA A 94 -5.48 -1.77 -2.76
CA ALA A 94 -4.19 -2.17 -2.23
C ALA A 94 -3.60 -1.06 -1.35
N VAL A 95 -2.83 -1.47 -0.34
CA VAL A 95 -2.09 -0.61 0.57
C VAL A 95 -0.64 -1.05 0.61
N GLY A 96 0.30 -0.13 0.82
CA GLY A 96 1.69 -0.48 0.98
C GLY A 96 2.66 0.67 0.78
N VAL A 97 3.75 0.38 0.08
CA VAL A 97 4.88 1.30 -0.14
C VAL A 97 5.23 1.36 -1.62
N ALA A 98 5.50 2.56 -2.13
CA ALA A 98 6.01 2.78 -3.48
C ALA A 98 7.25 3.69 -3.44
N LEU A 99 8.22 3.44 -4.32
CA LEU A 99 9.38 4.32 -4.48
C LEU A 99 9.00 5.62 -5.19
N GLU A 100 9.81 6.65 -4.99
CA GLU A 100 9.68 7.94 -5.67
C GLU A 100 9.59 7.81 -7.19
N SER A 101 10.43 6.93 -7.77
CA SER A 101 10.53 6.66 -9.20
C SER A 101 9.37 5.87 -9.80
N VAL A 102 8.38 5.46 -9.00
CA VAL A 102 7.20 4.75 -9.50
C VAL A 102 6.57 5.55 -10.63
N LYS A 103 6.22 4.85 -11.71
CA LYS A 103 5.74 5.46 -12.95
C LYS A 103 4.42 6.18 -12.72
N ARG A 104 4.22 7.32 -13.40
CA ARG A 104 3.06 8.20 -13.18
C ARG A 104 2.05 8.18 -14.32
N ASN A 105 2.49 7.91 -15.54
CA ASN A 105 1.72 8.08 -16.77
C ASN A 105 1.24 6.76 -17.40
N GLU A 106 1.29 5.65 -16.67
CA GLU A 106 0.82 4.34 -17.14
C GLU A 106 0.03 3.58 -16.06
N LEU A 107 -0.61 2.48 -16.47
CA LEU A 107 -1.17 1.53 -15.51
C LEU A 107 -0.03 0.84 -14.77
N LEU A 108 -0.23 0.61 -13.47
CA LEU A 108 0.80 0.03 -12.61
C LEU A 108 0.59 -1.47 -12.42
N ASP A 109 1.67 -2.23 -12.64
CA ASP A 109 1.79 -3.56 -12.08
C ASP A 109 2.23 -3.42 -10.61
N LEU A 110 1.37 -3.81 -9.66
CA LEU A 110 1.66 -3.70 -8.23
C LEU A 110 2.62 -4.81 -7.75
N LYS A 111 3.87 -4.75 -8.20
CA LYS A 111 4.91 -5.75 -7.93
C LYS A 111 6.24 -5.08 -7.51
N PRO A 112 7.07 -5.75 -6.69
CA PRO A 112 8.35 -5.20 -6.23
C PRO A 112 9.29 -4.74 -7.35
N GLU A 113 9.25 -5.39 -8.51
CA GLU A 113 10.08 -5.06 -9.66
C GLU A 113 9.77 -3.68 -10.26
N GLU A 114 8.58 -3.13 -10.00
CA GLU A 114 8.19 -1.76 -10.38
C GLU A 114 8.34 -0.77 -9.20
N GLY A 115 9.02 -1.19 -8.12
CA GLY A 115 9.22 -0.37 -6.93
C GLY A 115 7.98 -0.27 -6.03
N ILE A 116 7.08 -1.26 -6.09
CA ILE A 116 5.84 -1.28 -5.30
C ILE A 116 5.76 -2.55 -4.46
N TRP A 117 5.65 -2.39 -3.14
CA TRP A 117 5.35 -3.47 -2.20
C TRP A 117 3.96 -3.23 -1.64
N SER A 118 2.99 -4.06 -2.01
CA SER A 118 1.61 -3.83 -1.61
C SER A 118 0.87 -5.12 -1.27
N ARG A 119 -0.15 -4.95 -0.44
CA ARG A 119 -1.13 -5.97 -0.08
C ARG A 119 -2.51 -5.46 -0.40
N GLY A 120 -3.32 -6.30 -1.03
CA GLY A 120 -4.62 -5.87 -1.54
C GLY A 120 -5.60 -7.00 -1.80
N CYS A 121 -6.84 -6.58 -2.04
CA CYS A 121 -7.93 -7.41 -2.51
C CYS A 121 -8.24 -7.05 -3.96
N TRP A 122 -8.27 -8.03 -4.86
CA TRP A 122 -8.64 -7.83 -6.26
C TRP A 122 -10.08 -8.29 -6.54
N TRP A 123 -10.81 -7.55 -7.37
CA TRP A 123 -12.11 -7.99 -7.89
C TRP A 123 -11.85 -9.01 -9.00
N LEU A 124 -11.69 -10.29 -8.62
CA LEU A 124 -11.40 -11.44 -9.50
C LEU A 124 -10.03 -11.41 -10.18
N ARG A 125 -9.04 -12.12 -9.63
CA ARG A 125 -8.01 -12.73 -10.49
C ARG A 125 -8.67 -13.90 -11.21
N ARG A 126 -8.96 -13.73 -12.51
CA ARG A 126 -9.04 -14.88 -13.40
C ARG A 126 -7.58 -15.24 -13.69
N ASP A 127 -7.11 -16.39 -13.22
CA ASP A 127 -5.82 -16.89 -13.67
C ASP A 127 -5.86 -17.03 -15.21
N ALA A 128 -4.69 -16.91 -15.86
CA ALA A 128 -4.54 -16.97 -17.31
C ALA A 128 -5.14 -18.24 -17.94
N ASP A 129 -5.36 -19.29 -17.15
CA ASP A 129 -5.92 -20.57 -17.56
C ASP A 129 -7.45 -20.67 -17.41
N GLY A 130 -8.15 -19.59 -17.04
CA GLY A 130 -9.62 -19.53 -17.04
C GLY A 130 -10.33 -20.49 -16.09
N ALA A 131 -9.58 -21.21 -15.26
CA ALA A 131 -10.08 -22.27 -14.39
C ALA A 131 -9.74 -21.96 -12.93
N SER A 132 -10.44 -20.99 -12.36
CA SER A 132 -10.93 -20.98 -10.97
C SER A 132 -11.46 -19.58 -10.65
N ASP A 133 -12.71 -19.52 -10.20
CA ASP A 133 -13.16 -18.43 -9.35
C ASP A 133 -12.36 -18.57 -8.05
N VAL A 134 -11.17 -17.96 -7.99
CA VAL A 134 -10.40 -17.88 -6.75
C VAL A 134 -11.17 -16.91 -5.87
N SER A 135 -12.22 -17.44 -5.24
CA SER A 135 -12.87 -16.81 -4.12
C SER A 135 -11.77 -16.37 -3.18
N SER A 136 -11.56 -15.06 -3.04
CA SER A 136 -11.37 -14.32 -1.78
C SER A 136 -10.59 -14.99 -0.63
N GLN A 137 -9.70 -15.96 -0.89
CA GLN A 137 -8.89 -16.64 0.11
C GLN A 137 -7.74 -15.68 0.43
N GLY A 138 -7.91 -14.94 1.52
CA GLY A 138 -6.99 -13.89 1.96
C GLY A 138 -7.41 -12.48 1.58
N CYS A 139 -8.68 -12.23 1.23
CA CYS A 139 -9.18 -10.86 1.19
C CYS A 139 -9.77 -10.49 2.55
N VAL A 140 -9.21 -9.46 3.20
CA VAL A 140 -9.76 -8.91 4.44
C VAL A 140 -11.15 -8.36 4.15
N LYS A 141 -12.18 -8.94 4.76
CA LYS A 141 -13.58 -8.56 4.53
C LYS A 141 -13.88 -7.16 5.03
N SER A 142 -13.17 -6.69 6.04
CA SER A 142 -13.15 -5.34 6.58
C SER A 142 -12.22 -5.38 7.78
N GLY A 143 -11.60 -4.26 8.12
CA GLY A 143 -10.70 -4.20 9.27
C GLY A 143 -9.59 -3.20 9.08
N LYS A 144 -8.48 -3.44 9.75
CA LYS A 144 -7.35 -2.53 9.78
C LYS A 144 -6.07 -3.27 9.43
N ILE A 145 -5.38 -2.78 8.40
CA ILE A 145 -4.12 -3.35 7.94
C ILE A 145 -2.99 -2.43 8.38
N GLY A 146 -2.08 -2.98 9.17
CA GLY A 146 -0.83 -2.33 9.51
C GLY A 146 0.18 -2.48 8.38
N VAL A 147 0.87 -1.40 8.03
CA VAL A 147 2.00 -1.41 7.12
C VAL A 147 3.24 -1.01 7.92
N CYS A 148 4.27 -1.85 7.89
CA CYS A 148 5.56 -1.60 8.50
C CYS A 148 6.60 -1.48 7.39
N LEU A 149 7.26 -0.33 7.29
CA LEU A 149 8.45 -0.14 6.47
C LEU A 149 9.68 -0.22 7.38
N ASP A 150 10.60 -1.13 7.09
CA ASP A 150 11.94 -1.14 7.69
C ASP A 150 12.97 -0.86 6.60
N TYR A 151 13.44 0.39 6.58
CA TYR A 151 14.27 0.87 5.48
C TYR A 151 15.67 0.24 5.51
N GLU A 152 16.31 0.20 6.68
CA GLU A 152 17.65 -0.35 6.87
C GLU A 152 17.71 -1.86 6.65
N GLU A 153 16.72 -2.60 7.13
CA GLU A 153 16.69 -4.06 6.97
C GLU A 153 16.15 -4.49 5.60
N GLY A 154 15.55 -3.58 4.83
CA GLY A 154 15.05 -3.88 3.49
C GLY A 154 13.77 -4.72 3.51
N TRP A 155 12.79 -4.37 4.35
CA TRP A 155 11.53 -5.12 4.45
C TRP A 155 10.29 -4.22 4.48
N VAL A 156 9.22 -4.74 3.89
CA VAL A 156 7.86 -4.21 4.06
C VAL A 156 6.98 -5.32 4.65
N GLY A 157 6.35 -5.03 5.78
CA GLY A 157 5.48 -5.94 6.52
C GLY A 157 4.03 -5.50 6.50
N PHE A 158 3.11 -6.45 6.39
CA PHE A 158 1.66 -6.25 6.40
C PHE A 158 1.04 -7.04 7.53
N TYR A 159 0.41 -6.34 8.46
CA TYR A 159 -0.18 -6.88 9.68
C TYR A 159 -1.69 -6.88 9.55
N GLU A 160 -2.25 -8.05 9.30
CA GLU A 160 -3.69 -8.31 9.27
C GLU A 160 -4.09 -9.01 10.59
N ASP A 161 -5.38 -9.20 10.87
CA ASP A 161 -5.83 -9.62 12.22
C ASP A 161 -5.33 -11.01 12.64
N ASP A 162 -5.19 -11.94 11.69
CA ASP A 162 -4.81 -13.34 11.93
C ASP A 162 -3.51 -13.76 11.24
N HIS A 163 -2.94 -12.89 10.39
CA HIS A 163 -1.72 -13.20 9.66
C HIS A 163 -0.86 -11.97 9.34
N THR A 164 0.45 -12.20 9.29
CA THR A 164 1.43 -11.20 8.89
C THR A 164 2.16 -11.67 7.64
N THR A 165 2.28 -10.78 6.65
CA THR A 165 3.02 -11.02 5.42
C THR A 165 4.25 -10.12 5.39
N MET A 166 5.42 -10.68 5.09
CA MET A 166 6.67 -9.92 4.97
C MET A 166 7.19 -10.04 3.53
N MET A 167 7.56 -8.90 2.94
CA MET A 167 8.13 -8.81 1.61
C MET A 167 9.52 -8.19 1.69
N GLN A 168 10.50 -8.82 1.04
CA GLN A 168 11.82 -8.24 0.91
C GLN A 168 11.75 -7.06 -0.06
N ALA A 169 12.42 -5.97 0.30
CA ALA A 169 12.42 -4.74 -0.44
C ALA A 169 13.85 -4.27 -0.76
N SER A 170 13.98 -3.62 -1.91
CA SER A 170 15.21 -2.96 -2.35
C SER A 170 14.87 -1.53 -2.67
N PHE A 171 15.12 -0.63 -1.72
CA PHE A 171 14.75 0.78 -1.84
C PHE A 171 15.72 1.58 -2.72
N ASN A 172 16.88 1.03 -3.08
CA ASN A 172 17.87 1.64 -3.97
C ASN A 172 18.31 3.06 -3.56
N ASN A 173 18.26 3.38 -2.26
CA ASN A 173 18.48 4.72 -1.70
C ASN A 173 17.46 5.79 -2.17
N GLU A 174 16.32 5.35 -2.70
CA GLU A 174 15.21 6.21 -3.10
C GLU A 174 14.26 6.46 -1.94
N ASN A 175 13.52 7.56 -2.04
CA ASN A 175 12.48 7.86 -1.08
C ASN A 175 11.31 6.86 -1.21
N ALA A 176 10.89 6.28 -0.09
CA ALA A 176 9.82 5.28 -0.02
C ALA A 176 8.56 5.90 0.61
N PHE A 177 7.47 5.93 -0.15
CA PHE A 177 6.23 6.59 0.25
C PHE A 177 5.14 5.59 0.63
N PRO A 178 4.29 5.90 1.63
CA PRO A 178 3.00 5.24 1.77
C PRO A 178 2.23 5.28 0.45
N PHE A 179 1.59 4.17 0.09
CA PHE A 179 0.93 3.98 -1.20
C PHE A 179 -0.45 3.39 -0.99
N LEU A 180 -1.47 4.00 -1.62
CA LEU A 180 -2.84 3.50 -1.65
C LEU A 180 -3.32 3.39 -3.10
N TYR A 181 -3.96 2.27 -3.43
CA TYR A 181 -4.64 2.01 -4.70
C TYR A 181 -6.12 1.72 -4.43
N LEU A 182 -7.01 2.32 -5.22
CA LEU A 182 -8.45 2.23 -5.03
C LEU A 182 -9.16 1.95 -6.36
N GLY A 183 -9.88 0.84 -6.41
CA GLY A 183 -10.87 0.56 -7.45
C GLY A 183 -12.15 1.37 -7.25
N HIS A 184 -13.07 1.25 -8.20
CA HIS A 184 -14.28 2.06 -8.22
C HIS A 184 -15.15 1.87 -6.96
N GLY A 185 -15.56 2.98 -6.34
CA GLY A 185 -16.42 2.97 -5.14
C GLY A 185 -15.71 2.56 -3.83
N VAL A 186 -14.41 2.29 -3.86
CA VAL A 186 -13.60 2.03 -2.67
C VAL A 186 -13.35 3.32 -1.90
N SER A 187 -13.33 3.22 -0.57
CA SER A 187 -12.83 4.25 0.33
C SER A 187 -11.84 3.64 1.32
N LEU A 188 -10.74 4.33 1.56
CA LEU A 188 -9.70 3.95 2.53
C LEU A 188 -9.45 5.09 3.49
N THR A 189 -9.12 4.78 4.75
CA THR A 189 -8.83 5.78 5.78
C THR A 189 -7.57 5.40 6.56
N LEU A 190 -6.62 6.31 6.64
CA LEU A 190 -5.47 6.21 7.53
C LEU A 190 -5.93 6.39 8.97
N SER A 191 -5.58 5.45 9.85
CA SER A 191 -5.92 5.56 11.26
C SER A 191 -5.06 6.61 11.95
N PRO A 192 -5.63 7.39 12.89
CA PRO A 192 -4.91 8.37 13.68
C PRO A 192 -3.80 7.80 14.55
#